data_AF-A0A5J4VTB9-F1
#
_entry.id   AF-A0A5J4VTB9-F1
#
_cell.length_a   1.000
_cell.length_b   1.000
_cell.length_c   1.000
_cell.angle_alpha   90.00
_cell.angle_beta   90.00
_cell.angle_gamma   90.00
#
_symmetry.space_group_name_H-M   'P 1'
#
loop_
_entity.id
_entity.type
_entity.pdbx_description
1 polymer ?
#
loop_
_entity_poly.entity_id
_entity_poly.type
_entity_poly.pdbx_seq_one_letter_code
_entity_poly.pdbx_strand_id
1 'polypeptide(L)'
;MDHIIEYNIDGGLIELGPDILLEILSEITHLEDLQQFLVLCRKTFKLQNHQRLLRMIQSTLQVTPIFIIKKETQGKLQGMKFIHSNNYDNCTIAIDPIIMEGIVRIDIIFKNTGGWNISIGIADAS
;
A
#
# COMPACT_ATOMS: atom_id res chain seq x y z
N MET A 1 -4.53 2.08 31.80
CA MET A 1 -4.73 0.63 31.54
C MET A 1 -5.99 0.56 30.71
N ASP A 2 -5.81 0.55 29.39
CA ASP A 2 -6.92 0.65 28.45
C ASP A 2 -7.67 -0.68 28.47
N HIS A 3 -8.95 -0.61 28.84
CA HIS A 3 -9.85 -1.75 28.79
C HIS A 3 -9.93 -2.23 27.34
N ILE A 4 -9.26 -3.34 27.05
CA ILE A 4 -9.47 -4.13 25.83
C ILE A 4 -10.94 -4.54 25.88
N ILE A 5 -11.79 -3.83 25.15
CA ILE A 5 -13.19 -4.19 25.01
C ILE A 5 -13.17 -5.52 24.24
N GLU A 6 -13.39 -6.61 24.95
CA GLU A 6 -13.59 -7.93 24.35
C GLU A 6 -14.74 -7.82 23.35
N TYR A 7 -14.42 -7.86 22.07
CA TYR A 7 -15.40 -7.92 20.98
C TYR A 7 -15.99 -9.32 20.85
N ASN A 8 -16.28 -10.00 21.97
CA ASN A 8 -17.04 -11.24 21.94
C ASN A 8 -18.47 -10.92 21.50
N ILE A 9 -18.76 -11.29 20.26
CA ILE A 9 -20.05 -11.10 19.63
C ILE A 9 -21.00 -12.17 20.21
N ASP A 10 -21.77 -11.82 21.26
CA ASP A 10 -22.74 -12.75 21.90
C ASP A 10 -23.84 -13.28 20.93
N GLY A 11 -23.70 -14.49 20.40
CA GLY A 11 -24.54 -15.03 19.32
C GLY A 11 -24.09 -14.73 17.89
N GLY A 12 -22.80 -14.39 17.67
CA GLY A 12 -22.14 -14.40 16.35
C GLY A 12 -21.65 -15.80 15.97
N LEU A 13 -20.80 -15.94 14.94
CA LEU A 13 -20.08 -17.20 14.65
C LEU A 13 -19.48 -17.71 15.96
N ILE A 14 -20.07 -18.77 16.49
CA ILE A 14 -19.95 -19.20 17.88
C ILE A 14 -18.48 -19.57 18.17
N GLU A 15 -17.99 -19.21 19.36
CA GLU A 15 -16.73 -19.68 19.99
C GLU A 15 -15.37 -19.24 19.42
N LEU A 16 -15.33 -18.42 18.37
CA LEU A 16 -14.06 -17.85 17.91
C LEU A 16 -13.73 -16.61 18.75
N GLY A 17 -12.69 -16.71 19.60
CA GLY A 17 -12.19 -15.56 20.37
C GLY A 17 -11.89 -14.34 19.49
N PRO A 18 -11.76 -13.14 20.08
CA PRO A 18 -11.67 -11.87 19.34
C PRO A 18 -10.55 -11.84 18.28
N ASP A 19 -9.51 -12.66 18.45
CA ASP A 19 -8.38 -12.73 17.55
C ASP A 19 -8.59 -13.62 16.33
N ILE A 20 -9.44 -14.65 16.40
CA ILE A 20 -9.55 -15.62 15.29
C ILE A 20 -10.38 -15.04 14.15
N LEU A 21 -11.40 -14.25 14.47
CA LEU A 21 -12.15 -13.52 13.44
C LEU A 21 -11.25 -12.53 12.69
N LEU A 22 -10.38 -11.83 13.41
CA LEU A 22 -9.40 -10.94 12.80
C LEU A 22 -8.35 -11.70 11.98
N GLU A 23 -7.93 -12.89 12.44
CA GLU A 23 -7.04 -13.78 11.70
C GLU A 23 -7.66 -14.23 10.37
N ILE A 24 -8.93 -14.64 10.38
CA ILE A 24 -9.67 -14.97 9.15
C ILE A 24 -9.79 -13.74 8.23
N LEU A 25 -10.04 -12.55 8.80
CA LEU A 25 -10.12 -11.32 8.02
C LEU A 25 -8.77 -10.91 7.40
N SER A 26 -7.62 -11.25 8.01
CA SER A 26 -6.31 -11.03 7.39
C SER A 26 -6.04 -11.88 6.16
N GLU A 27 -6.69 -13.04 6.06
CA GLU A 27 -6.54 -13.92 4.90
C GLU A 27 -7.40 -13.46 3.70
N ILE A 28 -8.28 -12.47 3.89
CA ILE A 28 -9.07 -11.89 2.81
C ILE A 28 -8.19 -10.97 1.96
N THR A 29 -7.98 -11.38 0.71
CA THR A 29 -7.16 -10.64 -0.26
C THR A 29 -7.93 -9.54 -1.01
N HIS A 30 -9.24 -9.70 -1.19
CA HIS A 30 -10.08 -8.76 -1.91
C HIS A 30 -10.84 -7.84 -0.96
N LEU A 31 -10.66 -6.53 -1.15
CA LEU A 31 -11.29 -5.52 -0.29
C LEU A 31 -12.82 -5.58 -0.35
N GLU A 32 -13.40 -5.99 -1.47
CA GLU A 32 -14.85 -6.15 -1.64
C GLU A 32 -15.42 -7.25 -0.73
N ASP A 33 -14.75 -8.39 -0.64
CA ASP A 33 -15.15 -9.49 0.25
C ASP A 33 -15.05 -9.06 1.72
N LEU A 34 -14.01 -8.30 2.06
CA LEU A 34 -13.85 -7.72 3.39
C LEU A 34 -15.01 -6.76 3.70
N GLN A 35 -15.38 -5.90 2.75
CA GLN A 35 -16.52 -4.99 2.89
C GLN A 35 -17.84 -5.73 3.08
N GLN A 36 -18.11 -6.76 2.26
CA GLN A 36 -19.31 -7.58 2.37
C GLN A 36 -19.40 -8.25 3.75
N PHE A 37 -18.27 -8.72 4.27
CA PHE A 37 -18.22 -9.31 5.61
C PHE A 37 -18.50 -8.29 6.72
N LEU A 38 -17.96 -7.07 6.62
CA LEU A 38 -18.15 -6.02 7.62
C LEU A 38 -19.61 -5.56 7.72
N VAL A 39 -20.35 -5.54 6.61
CA VAL A 39 -21.77 -5.09 6.59
C VAL A 39 -22.77 -6.20 6.94
N LEU A 40 -22.29 -7.43 7.14
CA LEU A 40 -23.12 -8.62 7.34
C LEU A 40 -23.97 -8.55 8.62
N CYS A 41 -23.46 -7.95 9.69
CA CYS A 41 -24.24 -7.67 10.89
C CYS A 41 -23.70 -6.47 11.69
N ARG A 42 -24.51 -5.95 12.63
CA ARG A 42 -24.12 -4.83 13.50
C ARG A 42 -22.82 -5.07 14.27
N LYS A 43 -22.47 -6.33 14.52
CA LYS A 43 -21.32 -6.68 15.35
C LYS A 43 -20.03 -6.80 14.54
N THR A 44 -20.08 -7.38 13.34
CA THR A 44 -18.96 -7.31 12.38
C THR A 44 -18.72 -5.87 11.92
N PHE A 45 -19.78 -5.06 11.80
CA PHE A 45 -19.65 -3.63 11.47
C PHE A 45 -18.84 -2.84 12.50
N LYS A 46 -18.83 -3.25 13.79
CA LYS A 46 -18.00 -2.59 14.81
C LYS A 46 -16.50 -2.80 14.57
N LEU A 47 -16.10 -3.82 13.80
CA LEU A 47 -14.70 -4.11 13.48
C LEU A 47 -14.08 -3.08 12.54
N GLN A 48 -14.88 -2.26 11.84
CA GLN A 48 -14.38 -1.21 10.95
C GLN A 48 -13.40 -0.24 11.64
N ASN A 49 -13.57 -0.03 12.95
CA ASN A 49 -12.74 0.86 13.76
C ASN A 49 -11.57 0.12 14.46
N HIS A 50 -11.41 -1.17 14.20
CA HIS A 50 -10.40 -1.98 14.87
C HIS A 50 -9.02 -1.74 14.24
N GLN A 51 -8.02 -1.40 15.07
CA GLN A 51 -6.68 -1.04 14.60
C GLN A 51 -6.03 -2.11 13.72
N ARG A 52 -6.22 -3.40 14.02
CA ARG A 52 -5.69 -4.51 13.19
C ARG A 52 -6.29 -4.53 11.79
N LEU A 53 -7.59 -4.27 11.65
CA LEU A 53 -8.26 -4.23 10.35
C LEU A 53 -7.75 -3.07 9.49
N LEU A 54 -7.55 -1.89 10.10
CA LEU A 54 -6.98 -0.73 9.41
C LEU A 54 -5.58 -1.02 8.86
N ARG A 55 -4.73 -1.71 9.65
CA ARG A 55 -3.41 -2.15 9.19
C ARG A 55 -3.49 -3.15 8.03
N MET A 56 -4.46 -4.05 8.04
CA MET A 56 -4.67 -5.01 6.95
C MET A 56 -5.06 -4.28 5.66
N ILE A 57 -6.08 -3.41 5.70
CA ILE A 57 -6.52 -2.63 4.55
C ILE A 57 -5.35 -1.82 3.96
N GLN A 58 -4.53 -1.19 4.82
CA GLN A 58 -3.32 -0.48 4.37
C GLN A 58 -2.31 -1.38 3.67
N SER A 59 -2.11 -2.61 4.15
CA SER A 59 -1.20 -3.57 3.51
C SER A 59 -1.72 -4.12 2.18
N THR A 60 -3.03 -4.14 1.97
CA THR A 60 -3.68 -4.64 0.74
C THR A 60 -3.79 -3.57 -0.34
N LEU A 61 -3.81 -2.29 0.03
CA LEU A 61 -3.88 -1.18 -0.92
C LEU A 61 -2.55 -1.05 -1.69
N GLN A 62 -2.53 -1.54 -2.93
CA GLN A 62 -1.41 -1.32 -3.83
C GLN A 62 -1.42 0.14 -4.32
N VAL A 63 -0.38 0.87 -3.94
CA VAL A 63 -0.09 2.19 -4.51
C VAL A 63 0.44 1.99 -5.93
N THR A 64 -0.28 2.47 -6.93
CA THR A 64 0.21 2.45 -8.32
C THR A 64 1.10 3.67 -8.54
N PRO A 65 2.42 3.50 -8.71
CA PRO A 65 3.30 4.64 -8.91
C PRO A 65 3.11 5.25 -10.29
N ILE A 66 3.25 6.57 -10.42
CA ILE A 66 3.30 7.29 -11.69
C ILE A 66 4.66 8.00 -11.77
N PHE A 67 5.37 7.81 -12.87
CA PHE A 67 6.66 8.46 -13.10
C PHE A 67 6.46 9.86 -13.68
N ILE A 68 6.98 10.87 -12.97
CA ILE A 68 7.00 12.27 -13.41
C ILE A 68 8.36 12.54 -14.05
N ILE A 69 8.35 12.83 -15.35
CA ILE A 69 9.53 13.21 -16.13
C ILE A 69 9.54 14.72 -16.31
N LYS A 70 10.64 15.38 -15.92
CA LYS A 70 10.74 16.85 -15.99
C LYS A 70 10.92 17.37 -17.43
N LYS A 71 11.60 16.62 -18.29
CA LYS A 71 11.87 16.99 -19.68
C LYS A 71 11.74 15.78 -20.61
N GLU A 72 11.01 15.95 -21.70
CA GLU A 72 10.86 14.90 -22.73
C GLU A 72 12.20 14.45 -23.32
N THR A 73 13.21 15.32 -23.31
CA THR A 73 14.56 14.99 -23.79
C THR A 73 15.29 13.95 -22.93
N GLN A 74 14.85 13.70 -21.69
CA GLN A 74 15.49 12.75 -20.77
C GLN A 74 15.12 11.30 -21.10
N GLY A 75 13.99 11.05 -21.76
CA GLY A 75 13.54 9.70 -22.04
C GLY A 75 12.04 9.58 -22.22
N LYS A 76 11.57 8.33 -22.23
CA LYS A 76 10.16 7.98 -22.46
C LYS A 76 9.65 6.94 -21.47
N LEU A 77 8.35 6.95 -21.25
CA LEU A 77 7.64 5.93 -20.49
C LEU A 77 7.11 4.83 -21.39
N GLN A 78 7.20 3.59 -20.91
CA GLN A 78 6.59 2.42 -21.52
C GLN A 78 5.96 1.56 -20.40
N GLY A 79 4.71 1.86 -20.04
CA GLY A 79 4.10 1.29 -18.83
C GLY A 79 4.86 1.73 -17.57
N MET A 80 5.10 0.82 -16.62
CA MET A 80 5.93 1.06 -15.42
C MET A 80 7.43 0.99 -15.66
N LYS A 81 7.87 1.48 -16.83
CA LYS A 81 9.28 1.49 -17.22
C LYS A 81 9.64 2.87 -17.77
N PHE A 82 10.65 3.47 -17.18
CA PHE A 82 11.34 4.61 -17.76
C PHE A 82 12.51 4.12 -18.63
N ILE A 83 12.68 4.74 -19.80
CA ILE A 83 13.78 4.47 -20.74
C ILE A 83 14.50 5.79 -20.99
N HIS A 84 15.74 5.90 -20.52
CA HIS A 84 16.60 7.06 -20.74
C HIS A 84 16.89 7.27 -22.25
N SER A 85 17.00 8.52 -22.69
CA SER A 85 17.27 8.89 -24.08
C SER A 85 18.71 8.61 -24.55
N ASN A 86 19.58 8.16 -23.63
CA ASN A 86 20.99 7.84 -23.88
C ASN A 86 21.83 9.01 -24.41
N ASN A 87 21.48 10.23 -23.98
CA ASN A 87 22.17 11.46 -24.37
C ASN A 87 23.26 11.91 -23.39
N TYR A 88 23.72 11.03 -22.48
CA TYR A 88 24.68 11.31 -21.39
C TYR A 88 24.24 12.35 -20.36
N ASP A 89 23.00 12.88 -20.45
CA ASP A 89 22.49 13.81 -19.44
C ASP A 89 22.08 13.09 -18.15
N ASN A 90 22.20 13.81 -17.03
CA ASN A 90 21.62 13.35 -15.78
C ASN A 90 20.09 13.50 -15.80
N CYS A 91 19.38 12.49 -15.29
CA CYS A 91 17.93 12.52 -15.15
C CYS A 91 17.48 12.24 -13.70
N THR A 92 16.37 12.85 -13.31
CA THR A 92 15.69 12.56 -12.06
C THR A 92 14.23 12.28 -12.38
N ILE A 93 13.73 11.16 -11.87
CA ILE A 93 12.34 10.73 -12.05
C ILE A 93 11.68 10.83 -10.69
N ALA A 94 10.66 11.69 -10.56
CA ALA A 94 9.84 11.72 -9.37
C ALA A 94 8.73 10.68 -9.48
N ILE A 95 8.24 10.19 -8.34
CA ILE A 95 7.18 9.20 -8.28
C ILE A 95 5.99 9.79 -7.52
N ASP A 96 4.80 9.65 -8.09
CA ASP A 96 3.50 10.00 -7.50
C ASP A 96 2.74 8.71 -7.17
N PRO A 97 1.95 8.61 -6.07
CA PRO A 97 1.62 9.66 -5.10
C PRO A 97 2.72 9.99 -4.08
N ILE A 98 2.66 11.20 -3.53
CA ILE A 98 3.45 11.62 -2.38
C ILE A 98 3.07 10.78 -1.15
N ILE A 99 4.07 10.29 -0.43
CA ILE A 99 3.87 9.57 0.83
C ILE A 99 3.72 10.59 1.96
N MET A 100 2.48 10.85 2.41
CA MET A 100 2.23 11.76 3.54
C MET A 100 2.24 11.03 4.89
N GLU A 101 1.65 9.85 4.95
CA GLU A 101 1.52 9.05 6.17
C GLU A 101 1.65 7.55 5.85
N GLY A 102 2.08 6.76 6.83
CA GLY A 102 2.18 5.29 6.72
C GLY A 102 3.53 4.77 6.24
N ILE A 103 3.53 3.52 5.76
CA ILE A 103 4.73 2.82 5.27
C ILE A 103 4.41 2.32 3.86
N VAL A 104 5.26 2.67 2.90
CA VAL A 104 5.17 2.18 1.52
C VAL A 104 6.38 1.32 1.22
N ARG A 105 6.14 0.18 0.56
CA ARG A 105 7.18 -0.65 -0.01
C ARG A 105 7.30 -0.36 -1.50
N ILE A 106 8.53 -0.16 -1.96
CA ILE A 106 8.83 0.07 -3.38
C ILE A 106 9.92 -0.89 -3.84
N ASP A 107 9.68 -1.54 -4.98
CA ASP A 107 10.65 -2.42 -5.63
C ASP A 107 11.06 -1.79 -6.97
N ILE A 108 12.36 -1.49 -7.15
CA ILE A 108 12.90 -0.84 -8.36
C ILE A 108 13.97 -1.74 -8.98
N ILE A 109 13.93 -1.89 -10.31
CA ILE A 109 14.89 -2.69 -11.07
C ILE A 109 15.64 -1.79 -12.05
N PHE A 110 16.96 -1.72 -11.90
CA PHE A 110 17.85 -1.04 -12.85
C PHE A 110 18.41 -2.04 -13.86
N LYS A 111 18.35 -1.68 -15.16
CA LYS A 111 18.88 -2.50 -16.26
C LYS A 111 19.71 -1.64 -17.21
N ASN A 112 20.74 -2.24 -17.82
CA ASN A 112 21.56 -1.61 -18.86
C ASN A 112 22.17 -0.26 -18.44
N THR A 113 22.71 -0.19 -17.23
CA THR A 113 23.15 1.07 -16.62
C THR A 113 24.54 1.50 -17.07
N GLY A 114 25.25 0.69 -17.87
CA GLY A 114 26.50 1.07 -18.51
C GLY A 114 27.64 1.48 -17.56
N GLY A 115 27.54 1.15 -16.27
CA GLY A 115 28.48 1.62 -15.24
C GLY A 115 28.21 3.03 -14.70
N TRP A 116 27.11 3.67 -15.12
CA TRP A 116 26.68 4.96 -14.58
C TRP A 116 26.17 4.84 -13.14
N ASN A 117 26.38 5.90 -12.36
CA ASN A 117 25.90 5.99 -10.98
C ASN A 117 24.38 6.10 -10.94
N ILE A 118 23.79 5.44 -9.94
CA ILE A 118 22.35 5.41 -9.73
C ILE A 118 22.10 5.63 -8.25
N SER A 119 21.14 6.50 -7.94
CA SER A 119 20.73 6.79 -6.57
C SER A 119 19.21 6.83 -6.47
N ILE A 120 18.69 6.35 -5.35
CA ILE A 120 17.30 6.53 -4.94
C ILE A 120 17.33 7.35 -3.65
N GLY A 121 16.42 8.31 -3.53
CA GLY A 121 16.28 9.12 -2.33
C GLY A 121 14.84 9.54 -2.10
N ILE A 122 14.52 9.87 -0.85
CA ILE A 122 13.27 10.49 -0.45
C ILE A 122 13.55 11.98 -0.29
N ALA A 123 12.73 12.82 -0.89
CA ALA A 123 12.85 14.27 -0.82
C ALA A 123 11.51 14.87 -0.34
N ASP A 124 11.59 16.00 0.36
CA ASP A 124 10.40 16.77 0.74
C ASP A 124 9.76 17.43 -0.49
N ALA A 125 8.42 17.53 -0.47
CA ALA A 125 7.66 18.22 -1.51
C ALA A 125 7.80 19.73 -1.27
N SER A 126 8.74 20.35 -1.98
CA SER A 126 9.10 21.77 -1.84
C SER A 126 7.95 22.70 -2.19
#